data_AF-A0A1V5VC02-F1
#
_entry.id   AF-A0A1V5VC02-F1
#
_cell.length_a   1.000
_cell.length_b   1.000
_cell.length_c   1.000
_cell.angle_alpha   90.00
_cell.angle_beta   90.00
_cell.angle_gamma   90.00
#
_symmetry.space_group_name_H-M   'P 1'
#
loop_
_entity.id
_entity.type
_entity.pdbx_description
1 polymer ?
#
loop_
_entity_poly.entity_id
_entity_poly.type
_entity_poly.pdbx_seq_one_letter_code
_entity_poly.pdbx_strand_id
1 'polypeptide(L)'
;MNFLSDKRLFYPGVLVLAWIILTPLHSYPWCMFALTGLLAALAGVWFAGERSMKHFLIGLGGTILLSFPAVVANALENRPLKTMLKELLPNDYQWRRAFLASETIPDWTTWTLICLVILVTIVLFIVFFNCRILVGNPYLSFPAAIVALGIASLTFTWTFYGLLAFHVFLTPKRYTGIFFMEKHMIPALCITIILLFLLLFFWTFLNLRRNGPNWKKLLKDIGLTAGVCVFVWLAAAVVALAYGHAAIAESAHLFPMAKRPGVPQAMLDADEKQNEWFRKFNEENPDFQLPMESVRSWFTGIGNPVTEKMRKTTLDIFQSPQGADYFRRNSELIARYKEELPLYDWNFSGSISALNGWRASARRTCSRAELLAYLGREKEVLPALEELVGFENAIEKNQQTLYESIILRAIWFIRSVTIIQFGPLSPEYASFYRKELDTLLNSRIRIPNEAPRYAREIERVFRLCPYNPESGNSLYNRILSFPFSAIIFGRDAFALMKHKEEIERLANQSVIGKTETDSSRTTAVEEARMTCLHTAYTKSIMTAALALKWYRCEKGHYPKTLQELTPEFLKQLPVDPADGAPLVYELLPDGSFRLDMPSSKHLKIKSRLEFLE
;
A
#
# COMPACT_ATOMS: atom_id res chain seq x y z
N MET A 1 40.29 26.01 -33.37
CA MET A 1 41.34 26.18 -32.34
C MET A 1 41.08 27.33 -31.36
N ASN A 2 40.35 28.40 -31.71
CA ASN A 2 39.96 29.48 -30.76
C ASN A 2 38.91 29.11 -29.68
N PHE A 3 38.39 27.87 -29.68
CA PHE A 3 37.42 27.40 -28.69
C PHE A 3 38.11 26.94 -27.38
N LEU A 4 39.37 26.48 -27.46
CA LEU A 4 40.17 26.08 -26.30
C LEU A 4 40.91 27.26 -25.63
N SER A 5 40.95 28.43 -26.29
CA SER A 5 41.52 29.65 -25.72
C SER A 5 40.52 30.49 -24.93
N ASP A 6 39.22 30.15 -24.96
CA ASP A 6 38.23 30.81 -24.11
C ASP A 6 38.36 30.27 -22.67
N LYS A 7 39.13 31.00 -21.86
CA LYS A 7 39.37 30.73 -20.44
C LYS A 7 38.09 30.58 -19.62
N ARG A 8 36.90 30.89 -20.15
CA ARG A 8 35.61 30.71 -19.46
C ARG A 8 35.11 29.27 -19.43
N LEU A 9 35.56 28.41 -20.34
CA LEU A 9 35.08 27.02 -20.49
C LEU A 9 36.09 25.95 -20.05
N PHE A 10 37.39 26.29 -20.00
CA PHE A 10 38.45 25.35 -19.64
C PHE A 10 38.39 24.86 -18.18
N TYR A 11 38.01 25.72 -17.24
CA TYR A 11 38.17 25.45 -15.80
C TYR A 11 37.01 24.68 -15.12
N PRO A 12 35.73 24.81 -15.52
CA PRO A 12 34.68 23.90 -15.07
C PRO A 12 34.98 22.44 -15.46
N GLY A 13 35.58 22.22 -16.63
CA GLY A 13 36.03 20.90 -17.08
C GLY A 13 37.14 20.32 -16.20
N VAL A 14 38.11 21.15 -15.78
CA VAL A 14 39.20 20.76 -14.87
C VAL A 14 38.68 20.45 -13.45
N LEU A 15 37.71 21.21 -12.94
CA LEU A 15 37.09 20.94 -11.63
C LEU A 15 36.29 19.63 -11.64
N VAL A 16 35.57 19.34 -12.73
CA VAL A 16 34.85 18.07 -12.92
C VAL A 16 35.83 16.90 -13.07
N LEU A 17 36.91 17.06 -13.83
CA LEU A 17 37.98 16.05 -13.97
C LEU A 17 38.72 15.79 -12.65
N ALA A 18 39.05 16.84 -11.89
CA ALA A 18 39.64 16.71 -10.56
C ALA A 18 38.70 15.95 -9.62
N TRP A 19 37.38 16.22 -9.68
CA TRP A 19 36.39 15.51 -8.89
C TRP A 19 36.27 14.02 -9.26
N ILE A 20 36.30 13.68 -10.56
CA ILE A 20 36.33 12.30 -11.07
C ILE A 20 37.61 11.57 -10.62
N ILE A 21 38.76 12.25 -10.66
CA ILE A 21 40.06 11.68 -10.26
C ILE A 21 40.17 11.49 -8.75
N LEU A 22 39.53 12.35 -7.95
CA LEU A 22 39.55 12.30 -6.48
C LEU A 22 38.49 11.38 -5.87
N THR A 23 37.58 10.87 -6.71
CA THR A 23 36.52 9.91 -6.33
C THR A 23 37.07 8.72 -5.51
N PRO A 24 38.23 8.09 -5.81
CA PRO A 24 38.75 6.95 -5.01
C PRO A 24 39.13 7.25 -3.54
N LEU A 25 39.17 8.51 -3.09
CA LEU A 25 39.49 8.89 -1.69
C LEU A 25 38.29 8.75 -0.71
N HIS A 26 37.28 7.97 -1.08
CA HIS A 26 35.98 7.80 -0.42
C HIS A 26 36.00 7.34 1.06
N SER A 27 37.11 6.80 1.57
CA SER A 27 37.19 6.35 2.96
C SER A 27 37.38 7.48 3.98
N TYR A 28 37.60 8.73 3.54
CA TYR A 28 37.87 9.87 4.43
C TYR A 28 37.09 11.13 4.03
N PRO A 29 35.81 11.24 4.43
CA PRO A 29 34.92 12.36 4.06
C PRO A 29 35.49 13.74 4.42
N TRP A 30 36.22 13.83 5.54
CA TRP A 30 36.88 15.05 6.00
C TRP A 30 38.03 15.51 5.09
N CYS A 31 38.78 14.57 4.49
CA CYS A 31 39.84 14.91 3.54
C CYS A 31 39.25 15.44 2.24
N MET A 32 38.16 14.85 1.75
CA MET A 32 37.43 15.36 0.59
C MET A 32 36.84 16.76 0.87
N PHE A 33 36.25 16.99 2.04
CA PHE A 33 35.71 18.29 2.42
C PHE A 33 36.80 19.37 2.53
N ALA A 34 37.89 19.08 3.24
CA ALA A 34 39.02 19.99 3.39
C ALA A 34 39.68 20.29 2.04
N LEU A 35 39.87 19.29 1.18
CA LEU A 35 40.51 19.46 -0.13
C LEU A 35 39.61 20.20 -1.13
N THR A 36 38.30 19.93 -1.13
CA THR A 36 37.35 20.65 -2.00
C THR A 36 37.20 22.10 -1.54
N GLY A 37 37.12 22.33 -0.23
CA GLY A 37 37.12 23.68 0.35
C GLY A 37 38.42 24.43 0.07
N LEU A 38 39.57 23.77 0.17
CA LEU A 38 40.89 24.34 -0.13
C LEU A 38 41.02 24.67 -1.62
N LEU A 39 40.69 23.74 -2.53
CA LEU A 39 40.75 23.97 -3.97
C LEU A 39 39.81 25.10 -4.40
N ALA A 40 38.65 25.21 -3.78
CA ALA A 40 37.69 26.25 -4.06
C ALA A 40 38.09 27.61 -3.45
N ALA A 41 38.72 27.61 -2.27
CA ALA A 41 39.32 28.80 -1.66
C ALA A 41 40.52 29.30 -2.48
N LEU A 42 41.40 28.40 -2.94
CA LEU A 42 42.52 28.70 -3.81
C LEU A 42 42.04 29.21 -5.18
N ALA A 43 40.99 28.62 -5.74
CA ALA A 43 40.35 29.16 -6.94
C ALA A 43 39.79 30.57 -6.68
N GLY A 44 39.13 30.80 -5.54
CA GLY A 44 38.62 32.11 -5.13
C GLY A 44 39.70 33.17 -4.94
N VAL A 45 40.82 32.83 -4.31
CA VAL A 45 41.99 33.70 -4.11
C VAL A 45 42.68 33.99 -5.46
N TRP A 46 42.80 32.99 -6.33
CA TRP A 46 43.33 33.18 -7.68
C TRP A 46 42.43 34.10 -8.52
N PHE A 47 41.10 33.97 -8.41
CA PHE A 47 40.13 34.87 -9.05
C PHE A 47 40.15 36.29 -8.46
N ALA A 48 40.45 36.44 -7.17
CA ALA A 48 40.59 37.75 -6.54
C ALA A 48 41.82 38.53 -7.04
N GLY A 49 42.84 37.82 -7.54
CA GLY A 49 44.01 38.40 -8.21
C GLY A 49 43.68 39.16 -9.51
N GLU A 50 42.57 38.82 -10.18
CA GLU A 50 42.06 39.53 -11.37
C GLU A 50 40.81 40.38 -11.02
N ARG A 51 41.08 41.45 -10.26
CA ARG A 51 40.42 42.79 -10.25
C ARG A 51 38.88 42.92 -10.27
N SER A 52 38.06 41.99 -9.78
CA SER A 52 36.75 42.41 -9.26
C SER A 52 36.14 41.49 -8.21
N MET A 53 35.56 42.09 -7.17
CA MET A 53 34.74 41.46 -6.13
C MET A 53 33.60 40.59 -6.70
N LYS A 54 33.18 40.88 -7.93
CA LYS A 54 32.20 40.10 -8.70
C LYS A 54 32.69 38.68 -9.00
N HIS A 55 33.98 38.48 -9.32
CA HIS A 55 34.52 37.14 -9.59
C HIS A 55 34.71 36.33 -8.31
N PHE A 56 35.09 36.99 -7.22
CA PHE A 56 35.17 36.39 -5.89
C PHE A 56 33.81 35.87 -5.41
N LEU A 57 32.74 36.68 -5.53
CA LEU A 57 31.39 36.28 -5.15
C LEU A 57 30.82 35.14 -6.03
N ILE A 58 31.20 35.08 -7.31
CA ILE A 58 30.86 33.97 -8.21
C ILE A 58 31.59 32.68 -7.78
N GLY A 59 32.89 32.79 -7.47
CA GLY A 59 33.67 31.67 -6.94
C GLY A 59 33.07 31.16 -5.64
N LEU A 60 32.79 32.05 -4.69
CA LEU A 60 32.20 31.73 -3.39
C LEU A 60 30.80 31.08 -3.52
N GLY A 61 29.94 31.62 -4.39
CA GLY A 61 28.63 31.03 -4.66
C GLY A 61 28.73 29.63 -5.27
N GLY A 62 29.68 29.42 -6.18
CA GLY A 62 30.00 28.09 -6.73
C GLY A 62 30.50 27.13 -5.65
N THR A 63 31.38 27.58 -4.77
CA THR A 63 31.91 26.80 -3.64
C THR A 63 30.82 26.39 -2.65
N ILE A 64 29.92 27.31 -2.30
CA ILE A 64 28.81 27.03 -1.36
C ILE A 64 27.84 26.03 -2.01
N LEU A 65 27.48 26.21 -3.28
CA LEU A 65 26.62 25.29 -4.01
C LEU A 65 27.24 23.89 -4.16
N LEU A 66 28.55 23.80 -4.45
CA LEU A 66 29.26 22.53 -4.61
C LEU A 66 29.57 21.84 -3.27
N SER A 67 29.68 22.58 -2.17
CA SER A 67 29.89 22.00 -0.82
C SER A 67 28.58 21.62 -0.12
N PHE A 68 27.44 22.17 -0.54
CA PHE A 68 26.11 21.87 0.03
C PHE A 68 25.74 20.37 0.06
N PRO A 69 25.95 19.57 -1.00
CA PRO A 69 25.69 18.12 -0.94
C PRO A 69 26.55 17.39 0.09
N ALA A 70 27.79 17.82 0.31
CA ALA A 70 28.69 17.24 1.31
C ALA A 70 28.29 17.62 2.74
N VAL A 71 27.83 18.86 2.95
CA VAL A 71 27.25 19.32 4.22
C VAL A 71 25.97 18.55 4.53
N VAL A 72 25.09 18.36 3.54
CA VAL A 72 23.89 17.54 3.68
C VAL A 72 24.26 16.09 3.96
N ALA A 73 25.17 15.47 3.20
CA ALA A 73 25.63 14.10 3.44
C ALA A 73 26.18 13.89 4.87
N ASN A 74 27.01 14.81 5.37
CA ASN A 74 27.55 14.76 6.73
C ASN A 74 26.48 15.01 7.81
N ALA A 75 25.48 15.84 7.52
CA ALA A 75 24.32 16.03 8.40
C ALA A 75 23.39 14.79 8.41
N LEU A 76 23.36 14.01 7.32
CA LEU A 76 22.59 12.78 7.18
C LEU A 76 23.29 11.56 7.82
N GLU A 77 24.63 11.50 7.80
CA GLU A 77 25.42 10.45 8.48
C GLU A 77 25.39 10.59 10.01
N ASN A 78 25.22 11.80 10.52
CA ASN A 78 25.05 12.03 11.95
C ASN A 78 23.59 11.71 12.37
N ARG A 79 23.44 10.89 13.43
CA ARG A 79 22.16 10.54 14.11
C ARG A 79 21.06 11.63 14.21
N PRO A 80 21.32 12.96 14.30
CA PRO A 80 20.31 14.03 14.30
C PRO A 80 19.18 13.94 13.28
N LEU A 81 19.36 13.43 12.05
CA LEU A 81 18.25 13.37 11.08
C LEU A 81 17.11 12.46 11.55
N LYS A 82 17.42 11.32 12.19
CA LYS A 82 16.41 10.38 12.70
C LYS A 82 15.60 11.03 13.83
N THR A 83 16.25 11.87 14.65
CA THR A 83 15.61 12.65 15.72
C THR A 83 14.79 13.82 15.15
N MET A 84 15.32 14.53 14.16
CA MET A 84 14.65 15.66 13.51
C MET A 84 13.41 15.19 12.71
N LEU A 85 13.50 14.07 12.00
CA LEU A 85 12.35 13.43 11.33
C LEU A 85 11.34 12.86 12.33
N LYS A 86 11.78 12.40 13.52
CA LYS A 86 10.87 12.05 14.62
C LYS A 86 10.03 13.24 15.06
N GLU A 87 10.62 14.43 15.12
CA GLU A 87 9.97 15.65 15.60
C GLU A 87 9.13 16.35 14.52
N LEU A 88 9.57 16.31 13.26
CA LEU A 88 8.89 16.96 12.13
C LEU A 88 7.72 16.16 11.55
N LEU A 89 7.72 14.83 11.67
CA LEU A 89 6.63 14.00 11.18
C LEU A 89 5.53 13.86 12.24
N PRO A 90 4.26 14.19 11.94
CA PRO A 90 3.13 14.01 12.85
C PRO A 90 3.05 12.57 13.39
N ASN A 91 2.63 12.40 14.65
CA ASN A 91 2.57 11.11 15.33
C ASN A 91 1.71 10.06 14.59
N ASP A 92 0.77 10.52 13.79
CA ASP A 92 -0.33 9.79 13.18
C ASP A 92 0.03 9.22 11.79
N TYR A 93 1.18 9.61 11.22
CA TYR A 93 1.61 9.15 9.91
C TYR A 93 2.13 7.71 9.97
N GLN A 94 1.47 6.77 9.27
CA GLN A 94 1.87 5.35 9.22
C GLN A 94 3.33 5.15 8.77
N TRP A 95 3.85 6.04 7.93
CA TRP A 95 5.24 6.05 7.50
C TRP A 95 6.23 6.31 8.63
N ARG A 96 5.86 7.10 9.66
CA ARG A 96 6.72 7.31 10.84
C ARG A 96 6.97 5.99 11.57
N ARG A 97 5.94 5.15 11.76
CA ARG A 97 6.12 3.83 12.38
C ARG A 97 7.00 2.90 11.53
N ALA A 98 6.79 2.85 10.22
CA ALA A 98 7.61 2.03 9.32
C ALA A 98 9.08 2.52 9.27
N PHE A 99 9.28 3.84 9.18
CA PHE A 99 10.60 4.49 9.12
C PHE A 99 11.35 4.43 10.45
N LEU A 100 10.63 4.42 11.58
CA LEU A 100 11.21 4.25 12.92
C LEU A 100 11.48 2.80 13.29
N ALA A 101 10.71 1.85 12.75
CA ALA A 101 10.91 0.43 12.97
C ALA A 101 12.13 -0.12 12.20
N SER A 102 12.55 0.52 11.11
CA SER A 102 13.84 0.19 10.48
C SER A 102 14.98 0.73 11.34
N GLU A 103 15.74 -0.17 11.97
CA GLU A 103 16.94 0.21 12.74
C GLU A 103 17.99 0.89 11.86
N THR A 104 18.07 0.51 10.58
CA THR A 104 18.93 1.09 9.56
C THR A 104 18.10 1.78 8.47
N ILE A 105 18.41 3.05 8.18
CA ILE A 105 18.03 3.67 6.92
C ILE A 105 18.83 2.92 5.85
N PRO A 106 18.22 2.24 4.87
CA PRO A 106 18.98 1.48 3.89
C PRO A 106 19.97 2.41 3.18
N ASP A 107 21.24 2.01 3.06
CA ASP A 107 22.32 2.86 2.50
C ASP A 107 21.92 3.52 1.17
N TRP A 108 21.14 2.82 0.33
CA TRP A 108 20.65 3.34 -0.94
C TRP A 108 19.79 4.61 -0.82
N THR A 109 19.03 4.80 0.27
CA THR A 109 18.20 6.01 0.46
C THR A 109 19.05 7.25 0.75
N THR A 110 20.10 7.12 1.57
CA THR A 110 21.07 8.20 1.81
C THR A 110 21.77 8.57 0.49
N TRP A 111 22.24 7.59 -0.27
CA TRP A 111 22.83 7.84 -1.58
C TRP A 111 21.86 8.47 -2.57
N THR A 112 20.59 8.05 -2.59
CA THR A 112 19.55 8.66 -3.42
C THR A 112 19.35 10.13 -3.09
N LEU A 113 19.34 10.48 -1.80
CA LEU A 113 19.21 11.86 -1.35
C LEU A 113 20.43 12.70 -1.72
N ILE A 114 21.64 12.17 -1.57
CA ILE A 114 22.89 12.84 -2.00
C ILE A 114 22.87 13.09 -3.51
N CYS A 115 22.56 12.06 -4.31
CA CYS A 115 22.44 12.19 -5.75
C CYS A 115 21.40 13.24 -6.14
N LEU A 116 20.25 13.27 -5.45
CA LEU A 116 19.20 14.26 -5.68
C LEU A 116 19.68 15.69 -5.38
N VAL A 117 20.41 15.89 -4.28
CA VAL A 117 20.96 17.22 -3.92
C VAL A 117 21.99 17.68 -4.95
N ILE A 118 22.92 16.81 -5.36
CA ILE A 118 23.89 17.11 -6.42
C ILE A 118 23.16 17.49 -7.72
N LEU A 119 22.15 16.71 -8.09
CA LEU A 119 21.36 16.94 -9.29
C LEU A 119 20.66 18.31 -9.26
N VAL A 120 20.00 18.64 -8.14
CA VAL A 120 19.34 19.93 -7.92
C VAL A 120 20.35 21.06 -8.02
N THR A 121 21.52 20.94 -7.39
CA THR A 121 22.59 21.94 -7.47
C THR A 121 23.03 22.19 -8.92
N ILE A 122 23.23 21.13 -9.71
CA ILE A 122 23.62 21.26 -11.11
C ILE A 122 22.53 21.97 -11.92
N VAL A 123 21.25 21.62 -11.70
CA VAL A 123 20.10 22.28 -12.36
C VAL A 123 20.06 23.77 -12.00
N LEU A 124 20.18 24.12 -10.72
CA LEU A 124 20.21 25.50 -10.25
C LEU A 124 21.34 26.29 -10.92
N PHE A 125 22.53 25.71 -11.00
CA PHE A 125 23.69 26.32 -11.64
C PHE A 125 23.44 26.57 -13.14
N ILE A 126 22.96 25.56 -13.87
CA ILE A 126 22.70 25.69 -15.31
C ILE A 126 21.62 26.74 -15.58
N VAL A 127 20.53 26.74 -14.81
CA VAL A 127 19.45 27.74 -14.96
C VAL A 127 19.98 29.14 -14.71
N PHE A 128 20.72 29.34 -13.61
CA PHE A 128 21.31 30.64 -13.29
C PHE A 128 22.30 31.12 -14.35
N PHE A 129 23.16 30.23 -14.85
CA PHE A 129 24.12 30.51 -15.92
C PHE A 129 23.41 30.99 -17.19
N ASN A 130 22.35 30.30 -17.61
CA ASN A 130 21.56 30.67 -18.78
C ASN A 130 20.83 32.00 -18.60
N CYS A 131 20.19 32.21 -17.45
CA CYS A 131 19.55 33.48 -17.13
C CYS A 131 20.55 34.63 -17.15
N ARG A 132 21.77 34.43 -16.66
CA ARG A 132 22.82 35.44 -16.70
C ARG A 132 23.25 35.79 -18.13
N ILE A 133 23.48 34.79 -18.99
CA ILE A 133 23.83 35.02 -20.41
C ILE A 133 22.74 35.85 -21.09
N LEU A 134 21.48 35.48 -20.88
CA LEU A 134 20.35 36.06 -21.60
C LEU A 134 19.93 37.44 -21.09
N VAL A 135 20.08 37.71 -19.79
CA VAL A 135 19.68 38.99 -19.20
C VAL A 135 20.80 40.02 -19.26
N GLY A 136 22.06 39.59 -19.29
CA GLY A 136 23.25 40.45 -19.35
C GLY A 136 23.53 41.23 -18.05
N ASN A 137 22.52 41.46 -17.21
CA ASN A 137 22.61 42.07 -15.89
C ASN A 137 22.58 41.00 -14.78
N PRO A 138 23.63 40.88 -13.95
CA PRO A 138 23.70 39.88 -12.87
C PRO A 138 22.67 40.10 -11.75
N TYR A 139 22.17 41.32 -11.55
CA TYR A 139 21.13 41.59 -10.54
C TYR A 139 19.75 41.11 -10.98
N LEU A 140 19.49 41.12 -12.30
CA LEU A 140 18.24 40.61 -12.87
C LEU A 140 18.29 39.11 -13.18
N SER A 141 19.48 38.49 -13.20
CA SER A 141 19.61 37.05 -13.46
C SER A 141 19.09 36.19 -12.30
N PHE A 142 19.14 36.68 -11.07
CA PHE A 142 18.62 35.95 -9.91
C PHE A 142 17.07 35.88 -9.90
N PRO A 143 16.31 36.99 -10.03
CA PRO A 143 14.86 36.91 -10.23
C PRO A 143 14.45 36.09 -11.45
N ALA A 144 15.19 36.23 -12.56
CA ALA A 144 14.95 35.43 -13.77
C ALA A 144 15.14 33.92 -13.53
N ALA A 145 16.16 33.54 -12.74
CA ALA A 145 16.38 32.16 -12.36
C ALA A 145 15.27 31.63 -11.46
N ILE A 146 14.78 32.42 -10.50
CA ILE A 146 13.62 32.03 -9.66
C ILE A 146 12.40 31.76 -10.52
N VAL A 147 12.08 32.65 -11.47
CA VAL A 147 10.95 32.46 -12.38
C VAL A 147 11.14 31.21 -13.25
N ALA A 148 12.34 31.02 -13.82
CA ALA A 148 12.65 29.84 -14.62
C ALA A 148 12.54 28.54 -13.81
N LEU A 149 13.00 28.53 -12.56
CA LEU A 149 12.89 27.39 -11.65
C LEU A 149 11.45 27.10 -11.23
N GLY A 150 10.65 28.14 -10.98
CA GLY A 150 9.23 27.97 -10.68
C GLY A 150 8.47 27.37 -11.86
N ILE A 151 8.76 27.80 -13.09
CA ILE A 151 8.17 27.21 -14.30
C ILE A 151 8.70 25.78 -14.53
N ALA A 152 9.99 25.55 -14.32
CA ALA A 152 10.60 24.23 -14.45
C ALA A 152 10.02 23.24 -13.44
N SER A 153 9.80 23.64 -12.18
CA SER A 153 9.22 22.75 -11.15
C SER A 153 7.76 22.41 -11.42
N LEU A 154 6.97 23.38 -11.88
CA LEU A 154 5.60 23.13 -12.34
C LEU A 154 5.63 22.14 -13.51
N THR A 155 6.37 22.44 -14.58
CA THR A 155 6.39 21.65 -15.81
C THR A 155 7.07 20.28 -15.67
N PHE A 156 8.01 20.12 -14.73
CA PHE A 156 8.60 18.84 -14.32
C PHE A 156 7.50 17.86 -13.95
N THR A 157 6.56 18.31 -13.12
CA THR A 157 5.52 17.45 -12.57
C THR A 157 4.61 16.94 -13.67
N TRP A 158 4.22 17.80 -14.62
CA TRP A 158 3.42 17.42 -15.79
C TRP A 158 4.16 16.39 -16.65
N THR A 159 5.43 16.65 -16.96
CA THR A 159 6.27 15.75 -17.76
C THR A 159 6.42 14.39 -17.10
N PHE A 160 6.67 14.38 -15.79
CA PHE A 160 6.80 13.15 -15.01
C PHE A 160 5.55 12.28 -15.12
N TYR A 161 4.36 12.85 -14.88
CA TYR A 161 3.12 12.07 -14.99
C TYR A 161 2.82 11.62 -16.42
N GLY A 162 3.13 12.44 -17.43
CA GLY A 162 2.99 12.04 -18.83
C GLY A 162 3.90 10.86 -19.21
N LEU A 163 5.18 10.92 -18.84
CA LEU A 163 6.15 9.85 -19.09
C LEU A 163 5.84 8.60 -18.27
N LEU A 164 5.41 8.75 -17.02
CA LEU A 164 4.99 7.64 -16.18
C LEU A 164 3.80 6.91 -16.80
N ALA A 165 2.83 7.65 -17.34
CA ALA A 165 1.69 7.08 -18.06
C ALA A 165 2.15 6.28 -19.30
N PHE A 166 3.04 6.83 -20.13
CA PHE A 166 3.61 6.10 -21.26
C PHE A 166 4.42 4.87 -20.85
N HIS A 167 5.25 4.99 -19.81
CA HIS A 167 6.04 3.87 -19.30
C HIS A 167 5.15 2.72 -18.84
N VAL A 168 4.07 3.03 -18.09
CA VAL A 168 3.09 2.02 -17.68
C VAL A 168 2.37 1.40 -18.88
N PHE A 169 2.00 2.21 -19.87
CA PHE A 169 1.33 1.75 -21.08
C PHE A 169 2.20 0.80 -21.91
N LEU A 170 3.48 1.13 -22.07
CA LEU A 170 4.43 0.36 -22.88
C LEU A 170 5.02 -0.84 -22.13
N THR A 171 4.93 -0.86 -20.80
CA THR A 171 5.47 -1.97 -20.01
C THR A 171 4.44 -3.11 -19.95
N PRO A 172 4.74 -4.29 -20.54
CA PRO A 172 3.81 -5.41 -20.56
C PRO A 172 3.60 -6.04 -19.17
N LYS A 173 4.48 -5.74 -18.22
CA LYS A 173 4.46 -6.31 -16.87
C LYS A 173 3.60 -5.47 -15.92
N ARG A 174 2.76 -6.16 -15.13
CA ARG A 174 2.00 -5.60 -14.03
C ARG A 174 2.84 -5.71 -12.76
N TYR A 175 3.07 -4.58 -12.10
CA TYR A 175 3.63 -4.52 -10.75
C TYR A 175 2.56 -3.90 -9.85
N THR A 176 2.32 -4.47 -8.67
CA THR A 176 1.39 -3.95 -7.67
C THR A 176 2.12 -3.57 -6.38
N GLY A 177 1.54 -2.67 -5.59
CA GLY A 177 2.07 -2.30 -4.27
C GLY A 177 3.44 -1.62 -4.28
N ILE A 178 4.34 -2.01 -3.38
CA ILE A 178 5.66 -1.38 -3.20
C ILE A 178 6.54 -1.54 -4.45
N PHE A 179 6.43 -2.67 -5.15
CA PHE A 179 7.17 -2.91 -6.40
C PHE A 179 6.75 -1.99 -7.54
N PHE A 180 5.53 -1.42 -7.47
CA PHE A 180 5.08 -0.41 -8.41
C PHE A 180 5.99 0.83 -8.38
N MET A 181 6.32 1.32 -7.19
CA MET A 181 7.19 2.49 -6.99
C MET A 181 8.57 2.22 -7.58
N GLU A 182 9.15 1.07 -7.27
CA GLU A 182 10.49 0.70 -7.72
C GLU A 182 10.57 0.53 -9.25
N LYS A 183 9.59 -0.15 -9.85
CA LYS A 183 9.68 -0.56 -11.27
C LYS A 183 9.08 0.43 -12.26
N HIS A 184 8.20 1.33 -11.83
CA HIS A 184 7.59 2.33 -12.71
C HIS A 184 7.99 3.75 -12.37
N MET A 185 7.94 4.15 -11.10
CA MET A 185 8.25 5.53 -10.73
C MET A 185 9.73 5.84 -10.85
N ILE A 186 10.64 4.95 -10.44
CA ILE A 186 12.08 5.20 -10.58
C ILE A 186 12.47 5.38 -12.06
N PRO A 187 12.11 4.48 -13.00
CA PRO A 187 12.43 4.69 -14.41
C PRO A 187 11.80 5.97 -14.98
N ALA A 188 10.52 6.24 -14.69
CA ALA A 188 9.88 7.47 -15.14
C ALA A 188 10.57 8.72 -14.58
N LEU A 189 10.99 8.69 -13.32
CA LEU A 189 11.74 9.76 -12.68
C LEU A 189 13.11 9.95 -13.34
N CYS A 190 13.84 8.86 -13.56
CA CYS A 190 15.13 8.89 -14.25
C CYS A 190 15.00 9.44 -15.68
N ILE A 191 14.00 8.99 -16.45
CA ILE A 191 13.74 9.48 -17.82
C ILE A 191 13.39 10.96 -17.79
N THR A 192 12.54 11.39 -16.84
CA THR A 192 12.17 12.80 -16.66
C THR A 192 13.40 13.65 -16.35
N ILE A 193 14.24 13.20 -15.42
CA ILE A 193 15.50 13.86 -15.09
C ILE A 193 16.39 13.96 -16.32
N ILE A 194 16.66 12.85 -17.02
CA ILE A 194 17.51 12.83 -18.21
C ILE A 194 16.99 13.81 -19.27
N LEU A 195 15.69 13.80 -19.55
CA LEU A 195 15.09 14.72 -20.53
C LEU A 195 15.25 16.18 -20.13
N LEU A 196 15.08 16.52 -18.84
CA LEU A 196 15.30 17.88 -18.36
C LEU A 196 16.76 18.29 -18.46
N PHE A 197 17.70 17.40 -18.16
CA PHE A 197 19.12 17.67 -18.36
C PHE A 197 19.44 17.93 -19.82
N LEU A 198 18.90 17.13 -20.74
CA LEU A 198 19.08 17.34 -22.18
C LEU A 198 18.48 18.67 -22.64
N LEU A 199 17.29 19.03 -22.15
CA LEU A 199 16.64 20.32 -22.44
C LEU A 199 17.48 21.50 -21.92
N LEU A 200 17.97 21.42 -20.68
CA LEU A 200 18.84 22.45 -20.08
C LEU A 200 20.18 22.55 -20.80
N PHE A 201 20.77 21.44 -21.21
CA PHE A 201 22.01 21.41 -21.98
C PHE A 201 21.82 22.03 -23.37
N PHE A 202 20.75 21.64 -24.08
CA PHE A 202 20.40 22.22 -25.37
C PHE A 202 20.11 23.72 -25.27
N TRP A 203 19.39 24.14 -24.22
CA TRP A 203 19.15 25.55 -23.93
C TRP A 203 20.46 26.32 -23.71
N THR A 204 21.39 25.75 -22.95
CA THR A 204 22.75 26.29 -22.76
C THR A 204 23.48 26.46 -24.07
N PHE A 205 23.49 25.41 -24.90
CA PHE A 205 24.16 25.42 -26.18
C PHE A 205 23.59 26.48 -27.14
N LEU A 206 22.25 26.58 -27.21
CA LEU A 206 21.58 27.60 -28.01
C LEU A 206 21.92 29.02 -27.54
N ASN A 207 22.01 29.25 -26.23
CA ASN A 207 22.34 30.55 -25.68
C ASN A 207 23.79 30.96 -25.94
N LEU A 208 24.72 30.01 -25.93
CA LEU A 208 26.13 30.28 -26.26
C LEU A 208 26.34 30.70 -27.72
N ARG A 209 25.47 30.25 -28.64
CA ARG A 209 25.53 30.61 -30.06
C ARG A 209 24.84 31.94 -30.41
N ARG A 210 24.08 32.51 -29.49
CA ARG A 210 23.25 33.69 -29.75
C ARG A 210 23.99 34.97 -29.34
N ASN A 211 24.02 35.96 -30.24
CA ASN A 211 24.60 37.28 -29.93
C ASN A 211 23.63 38.14 -29.11
N GLY A 212 24.13 38.65 -27.98
CA GLY A 212 23.54 39.73 -27.17
C GLY A 212 22.42 39.31 -26.20
N PRO A 213 22.33 39.96 -25.02
CA PRO A 213 21.27 39.72 -24.04
C PRO A 213 19.90 40.15 -24.59
N ASN A 214 18.87 39.34 -24.36
CA ASN A 214 17.50 39.64 -24.75
C ASN A 214 16.50 38.85 -23.89
N TRP A 215 15.83 39.53 -22.95
CA TRP A 215 14.83 38.93 -22.06
C TRP A 215 13.64 38.30 -22.81
N LYS A 216 13.29 38.81 -24.00
CA LYS A 216 12.22 38.21 -24.83
C LYS A 216 12.62 36.82 -25.32
N LYS A 217 13.91 36.57 -25.54
CA LYS A 217 14.43 35.23 -25.91
C LYS A 217 14.34 34.27 -24.72
N LEU A 218 14.71 34.73 -23.52
CA LEU A 218 14.57 33.95 -22.29
C LEU A 218 13.14 33.46 -22.09
N LEU A 219 12.15 34.35 -22.21
CA LEU A 219 10.75 33.95 -22.08
C LEU A 219 10.30 32.99 -23.18
N LYS A 220 10.78 33.14 -24.41
CA LYS A 220 10.49 32.20 -25.50
C LYS A 220 11.06 30.82 -25.23
N ASP A 221 12.30 30.71 -24.74
CA ASP A 221 12.92 29.42 -24.46
C ASP A 221 12.27 28.72 -23.25
N ILE A 222 11.96 29.47 -22.19
CA ILE A 222 11.20 28.95 -21.04
C ILE A 222 9.81 28.50 -21.48
N GLY A 223 9.11 29.32 -22.28
CA GLY A 223 7.80 29.02 -22.82
C GLY A 223 7.80 27.78 -23.73
N LEU A 224 8.83 27.62 -24.58
CA LEU A 224 9.00 26.43 -25.43
C LEU A 224 9.22 25.18 -24.57
N THR A 225 10.07 25.28 -23.54
CA THR A 225 10.34 24.16 -22.62
C THR A 225 9.05 23.75 -21.90
N ALA A 226 8.33 24.72 -21.34
CA ALA A 226 7.03 24.48 -20.72
C ALA A 226 6.02 23.86 -21.70
N GLY A 227 6.01 24.34 -22.95
CA GLY A 227 5.18 23.81 -24.02
C GLY A 227 5.46 22.36 -24.34
N VAL A 228 6.74 21.95 -24.42
CA VAL A 228 7.14 20.54 -24.63
C VAL A 228 6.69 19.67 -23.46
N CYS A 229 6.92 20.12 -22.22
CA CYS A 229 6.50 19.40 -21.01
C CYS A 229 4.99 19.16 -20.96
N VAL A 230 4.21 20.21 -21.23
CA VAL A 230 2.74 20.14 -21.30
C VAL A 230 2.30 19.27 -22.47
N PHE A 231 2.98 19.34 -23.62
CA PHE A 231 2.69 18.49 -24.78
C PHE A 231 2.88 16.99 -24.47
N VAL A 232 3.95 16.60 -23.76
CA VAL A 232 4.17 15.20 -23.35
C VAL A 232 3.01 14.71 -22.47
N TRP A 233 2.57 15.54 -21.52
CA TRP A 233 1.41 15.21 -20.69
C TRP A 233 0.11 15.14 -21.50
N LEU A 234 -0.14 16.09 -22.40
CA LEU A 234 -1.32 16.12 -23.26
C LEU A 234 -1.37 14.89 -24.19
N ALA A 235 -0.24 14.51 -24.77
CA ALA A 235 -0.12 13.31 -25.59
C ALA A 235 -0.48 12.05 -24.79
N ALA A 236 0.04 11.94 -23.56
CA ALA A 236 -0.33 10.85 -22.66
C ALA A 236 -1.82 10.89 -22.31
N ALA A 237 -2.39 12.08 -22.08
CA ALA A 237 -3.82 12.26 -21.78
C ALA A 237 -4.72 11.80 -22.94
N VAL A 238 -4.35 12.12 -24.19
CA VAL A 238 -5.08 11.65 -25.39
C VAL A 238 -5.05 10.13 -25.48
N VAL A 239 -3.89 9.51 -25.28
CA VAL A 239 -3.76 8.04 -25.27
C VAL A 239 -4.59 7.43 -24.14
N ALA A 240 -4.53 8.01 -22.94
CA ALA A 240 -5.28 7.56 -21.78
C ALA A 240 -6.80 7.68 -21.97
N LEU A 241 -7.28 8.75 -22.61
CA LEU A 241 -8.69 8.93 -22.97
C LEU A 241 -9.15 7.83 -23.93
N ALA A 242 -8.44 7.65 -25.05
CA ALA A 242 -8.78 6.64 -26.04
C ALA A 242 -8.77 5.23 -25.45
N TYR A 243 -7.71 4.89 -24.72
CA TYR A 243 -7.54 3.59 -24.08
C TYR A 243 -8.58 3.34 -22.98
N GLY A 244 -8.86 4.34 -22.15
CA GLY A 244 -9.85 4.23 -21.09
C GLY A 244 -11.28 4.11 -21.63
N HIS A 245 -11.65 4.85 -22.66
CA HIS A 245 -12.95 4.68 -23.33
C HIS A 245 -13.10 3.30 -23.95
N ALA A 246 -12.05 2.77 -24.58
CA ALA A 246 -12.06 1.40 -25.10
C ALA A 246 -12.26 0.37 -23.98
N ALA A 247 -11.57 0.53 -22.84
CA ALA A 247 -11.73 -0.34 -21.68
C ALA A 247 -13.15 -0.27 -21.08
N ILE A 248 -13.74 0.93 -21.00
CA ILE A 248 -15.12 1.11 -20.52
C ILE A 248 -16.11 0.41 -21.46
N ALA A 249 -15.99 0.62 -22.77
CA ALA A 249 -16.89 0.04 -23.77
C ALA A 249 -16.82 -1.49 -23.77
N GLU A 250 -15.62 -2.05 -23.78
CA GLU A 250 -15.41 -3.50 -23.77
C GLU A 250 -15.91 -4.13 -22.46
N SER A 251 -15.65 -3.48 -21.32
CA SER A 251 -16.13 -3.92 -20.00
C SER A 251 -17.66 -3.91 -19.94
N ALA A 252 -18.31 -2.87 -20.44
CA ALA A 252 -19.76 -2.78 -20.50
C ALA A 252 -20.39 -3.86 -21.40
N HIS A 253 -19.71 -4.22 -22.49
CA HIS A 253 -20.14 -5.28 -23.40
C HIS A 253 -20.04 -6.67 -22.78
N LEU A 254 -18.90 -6.99 -22.16
CA LEU A 254 -18.63 -8.32 -21.60
C LEU A 254 -19.28 -8.56 -20.22
N PHE A 255 -19.51 -7.48 -19.48
CA PHE A 255 -19.99 -7.48 -18.10
C PHE A 255 -20.98 -6.33 -17.89
N PRO A 256 -22.23 -6.45 -18.37
CA PRO A 256 -23.23 -5.41 -18.20
C PRO A 256 -23.37 -5.10 -16.71
N MET A 257 -22.95 -3.89 -16.33
CA MET A 257 -22.98 -3.47 -14.95
C MET A 257 -24.43 -3.30 -14.50
N ALA A 258 -24.82 -4.07 -13.47
CA ALA A 258 -25.94 -3.66 -12.66
C ALA A 258 -25.62 -2.27 -12.08
N LYS A 259 -26.36 -1.24 -12.50
CA LYS A 259 -26.33 0.07 -11.85
C LYS A 259 -26.68 -0.17 -10.39
N ARG A 260 -25.72 0.08 -9.50
CA ARG A 260 -25.96 0.07 -8.07
C ARG A 260 -26.24 1.49 -7.61
N PRO A 261 -27.29 1.72 -6.80
CA PRO A 261 -27.37 2.97 -6.07
C PRO A 261 -26.08 3.09 -5.26
N GLY A 262 -25.46 4.28 -5.27
CA GLY A 262 -24.32 4.50 -4.40
C GLY A 262 -24.70 4.31 -2.94
N VAL A 263 -23.70 4.10 -2.07
CA VAL A 263 -23.94 4.02 -0.63
C VAL A 263 -24.61 5.32 -0.20
N PRO A 264 -25.80 5.27 0.41
CA PRO A 264 -26.40 6.48 0.95
C PRO A 264 -25.41 7.16 1.89
N GLN A 265 -25.16 8.46 1.71
CA GLN A 265 -24.21 9.20 2.56
C GLN A 265 -24.53 9.02 4.05
N ALA A 266 -25.82 8.97 4.39
CA ALA A 266 -26.30 8.72 5.75
C ALA A 266 -25.75 7.41 6.37
N MET A 267 -25.49 6.39 5.55
CA MET A 267 -24.89 5.13 6.00
C MET A 267 -23.39 5.30 6.29
N LEU A 268 -22.65 5.97 5.40
CA LEU A 268 -21.24 6.27 5.63
C LEU A 268 -21.06 7.12 6.90
N ASP A 269 -21.92 8.14 7.08
CA ASP A 269 -21.93 8.97 8.28
C ASP A 269 -22.27 8.16 9.54
N ALA A 270 -23.15 7.16 9.42
CA ALA A 270 -23.51 6.29 10.53
C ALA A 270 -22.36 5.34 10.90
N ASP A 271 -21.70 4.74 9.92
CA ASP A 271 -20.52 3.91 10.11
C ASP A 271 -19.37 4.72 10.75
N GLU A 272 -19.15 5.93 10.25
CA GLU A 272 -18.14 6.83 10.79
C GLU A 272 -18.45 7.20 12.25
N LYS A 273 -19.69 7.63 12.55
CA LYS A 273 -20.12 7.92 13.94
C LYS A 273 -19.94 6.74 14.87
N GLN A 274 -20.23 5.52 14.41
CA GLN A 274 -20.05 4.32 15.23
C GLN A 274 -18.56 3.98 15.42
N ASN A 275 -17.75 4.08 14.37
CA ASN A 275 -16.30 3.88 14.47
C ASN A 275 -15.65 4.94 15.38
N GLU A 276 -16.10 6.19 15.31
CA GLU A 276 -15.71 7.25 16.21
C GLU A 276 -16.08 6.93 17.66
N TRP A 277 -17.27 6.39 17.90
CA TRP A 277 -17.67 5.94 19.23
C TRP A 277 -16.74 4.85 19.76
N PHE A 278 -16.43 3.82 18.96
CA PHE A 278 -15.50 2.77 19.38
C PHE A 278 -14.09 3.31 19.66
N ARG A 279 -13.63 4.27 18.85
CA ARG A 279 -12.35 4.96 19.08
C ARG A 279 -12.37 5.71 20.41
N LYS A 280 -13.39 6.54 20.65
CA LYS A 280 -13.54 7.31 21.88
C LYS A 280 -13.64 6.39 23.11
N PHE A 281 -14.40 5.29 22.99
CA PHE A 281 -14.48 4.27 24.02
C PHE A 281 -13.09 3.72 24.39
N ASN A 282 -12.29 3.37 23.38
CA ASN A 282 -10.93 2.84 23.61
C ASN A 282 -9.99 3.91 24.18
N GLU A 283 -10.16 5.19 23.83
CA GLU A 283 -9.41 6.32 24.39
C GLU A 283 -9.75 6.55 25.87
N GLU A 284 -11.02 6.44 26.24
CA GLU A 284 -11.51 6.55 27.62
C GLU A 284 -11.14 5.31 28.47
N ASN A 285 -10.93 4.16 27.82
CA ASN A 285 -10.63 2.89 28.46
C ASN A 285 -9.34 2.27 27.88
N PRO A 286 -8.17 2.89 28.06
CA PRO A 286 -6.92 2.45 27.40
C PRO A 286 -6.47 1.05 27.82
N ASP A 287 -6.87 0.60 29.02
CA ASP A 287 -6.61 -0.73 29.54
C ASP A 287 -7.61 -1.80 29.04
N PHE A 288 -8.68 -1.40 28.33
CA PHE A 288 -9.62 -2.33 27.69
C PHE A 288 -8.99 -2.93 26.42
N GLN A 289 -8.69 -4.22 26.44
CA GLN A 289 -7.99 -4.92 25.36
C GLN A 289 -8.71 -6.22 25.03
N LEU A 290 -9.53 -6.19 23.98
CA LEU A 290 -10.19 -7.41 23.48
C LEU A 290 -9.16 -8.46 23.03
N PRO A 291 -9.47 -9.75 23.19
CA PRO A 291 -8.67 -10.83 22.62
C PRO A 291 -8.91 -10.88 21.10
N MET A 292 -8.23 -10.02 20.34
CA MET A 292 -8.49 -9.80 18.89
C MET A 292 -8.13 -10.97 17.98
N GLU A 293 -7.33 -11.92 18.47
CA GLU A 293 -6.91 -13.14 17.76
C GLU A 293 -7.30 -14.41 18.50
N SER A 294 -7.12 -14.40 19.82
CA SER A 294 -7.67 -15.37 20.77
C SER A 294 -7.34 -14.89 22.18
N VAL A 295 -8.06 -15.35 23.21
CA VAL A 295 -7.66 -15.14 24.62
C VAL A 295 -6.24 -15.66 24.89
N ARG A 296 -5.70 -16.56 24.07
CA ARG A 296 -4.30 -16.99 24.14
C ARG A 296 -3.31 -15.85 23.85
N SER A 297 -3.66 -14.87 23.02
CA SER A 297 -2.79 -13.69 22.83
C SER A 297 -2.61 -12.90 24.12
N TRP A 298 -3.59 -12.97 25.05
CA TRP A 298 -3.44 -12.40 26.39
C TRP A 298 -2.40 -13.11 27.26
N PHE A 299 -2.10 -14.40 26.99
CA PHE A 299 -1.21 -15.22 27.81
C PHE A 299 0.15 -15.48 27.17
N THR A 300 0.22 -15.51 25.84
CA THR A 300 1.44 -15.89 25.11
C THR A 300 2.36 -14.73 24.75
N GLY A 301 1.93 -13.48 24.94
CA GLY A 301 2.73 -12.30 24.62
C GLY A 301 3.05 -12.15 23.12
N ILE A 302 2.34 -12.86 22.24
CA ILE A 302 2.47 -12.68 20.79
C ILE A 302 1.86 -11.32 20.44
N GLY A 303 2.71 -10.33 20.15
CA GLY A 303 2.33 -8.94 19.91
C GLY A 303 2.64 -8.03 21.11
N ASN A 304 1.81 -7.00 21.33
CA ASN A 304 1.92 -6.19 22.54
C ASN A 304 1.35 -7.01 23.72
N PRO A 305 2.14 -7.31 24.76
CA PRO A 305 1.69 -8.16 25.85
C PRO A 305 0.53 -7.49 26.61
N VAL A 306 -0.61 -8.19 26.68
CA VAL A 306 -1.76 -7.74 27.50
C VAL A 306 -1.41 -8.02 28.96
N THR A 307 -1.27 -6.95 29.74
CA THR A 307 -0.93 -7.05 31.17
C THR A 307 -2.07 -7.66 31.97
N GLU A 308 -1.79 -8.20 33.15
CA GLU A 308 -2.82 -8.70 34.06
C GLU A 308 -3.85 -7.61 34.42
N LYS A 309 -3.37 -6.37 34.62
CA LYS A 309 -4.21 -5.19 34.83
C LYS A 309 -5.21 -5.02 33.67
N MET A 310 -4.73 -5.02 32.43
CA MET A 310 -5.58 -4.88 31.24
C MET A 310 -6.60 -6.01 31.11
N ARG A 311 -6.21 -7.26 31.42
CA ARG A 311 -7.13 -8.40 31.43
C ARG A 311 -8.25 -8.19 32.45
N LYS A 312 -7.90 -7.84 33.69
CA LYS A 312 -8.87 -7.57 34.75
C LYS A 312 -9.82 -6.44 34.36
N THR A 313 -9.28 -5.31 33.90
CA THR A 313 -10.10 -4.18 33.41
C THR A 313 -11.03 -4.60 32.27
N THR A 314 -10.55 -5.43 31.35
CA THR A 314 -11.39 -5.91 30.24
C THR A 314 -12.54 -6.78 30.71
N LEU A 315 -12.31 -7.67 31.67
CA LEU A 315 -13.35 -8.52 32.27
C LEU A 315 -14.34 -7.69 33.09
N ASP A 316 -13.86 -6.75 33.90
CA ASP A 316 -14.68 -5.84 34.69
C ASP A 316 -15.61 -5.03 33.77
N ILE A 317 -15.08 -4.45 32.69
CA ILE A 317 -15.88 -3.73 31.69
C ILE A 317 -16.84 -4.69 30.97
N PHE A 318 -16.40 -5.87 30.55
CA PHE A 318 -17.21 -6.86 29.86
C PHE A 318 -18.47 -7.25 30.65
N GLN A 319 -18.34 -7.39 31.97
CA GLN A 319 -19.43 -7.76 32.87
C GLN A 319 -20.29 -6.56 33.30
N SER A 320 -19.89 -5.33 32.97
CA SER A 320 -20.60 -4.10 33.33
C SER A 320 -21.68 -3.71 32.30
N PRO A 321 -22.60 -2.79 32.64
CA PRO A 321 -23.52 -2.19 31.67
C PRO A 321 -22.82 -1.51 30.48
N GLN A 322 -21.62 -0.98 30.71
CA GLN A 322 -20.80 -0.34 29.66
C GLN A 322 -20.32 -1.37 28.62
N GLY A 323 -19.87 -2.56 29.06
CA GLY A 323 -19.53 -3.66 28.15
C GLY A 323 -20.74 -4.17 27.39
N ALA A 324 -21.89 -4.29 28.05
CA ALA A 324 -23.15 -4.66 27.39
C ALA A 324 -23.52 -3.66 26.28
N ASP A 325 -23.38 -2.34 26.52
CA ASP A 325 -23.60 -1.31 25.50
C ASP A 325 -22.61 -1.44 24.32
N TYR A 326 -21.33 -1.69 24.61
CA TYR A 326 -20.29 -1.88 23.60
C TYR A 326 -20.65 -3.00 22.61
N PHE A 327 -21.01 -4.18 23.11
CA PHE A 327 -21.35 -5.31 22.24
C PHE A 327 -22.71 -5.15 21.58
N ARG A 328 -23.70 -4.56 22.25
CA ARG A 328 -24.99 -4.21 21.63
C ARG A 328 -24.80 -3.33 20.39
N ARG A 329 -23.97 -2.27 20.51
CA ARG A 329 -23.64 -1.39 19.36
C ARG A 329 -22.94 -2.14 18.23
N ASN A 330 -22.06 -3.08 18.57
CA ASN A 330 -21.41 -3.92 17.56
C ASN A 330 -22.42 -4.84 16.85
N SER A 331 -23.36 -5.43 17.57
CA SER A 331 -24.44 -6.25 17.00
C SER A 331 -25.38 -5.42 16.13
N GLU A 332 -25.73 -4.19 16.54
CA GLU A 332 -26.50 -3.24 15.73
C GLU A 332 -25.77 -2.89 14.42
N LEU A 333 -24.45 -2.71 14.47
CA LEU A 333 -23.63 -2.47 13.29
C LEU A 333 -23.64 -3.67 12.32
N ILE A 334 -23.49 -4.89 12.85
CA ILE A 334 -23.57 -6.12 12.05
C ILE A 334 -24.96 -6.29 11.41
N ALA A 335 -26.02 -6.01 12.16
CA ALA A 335 -27.39 -6.06 11.66
C ALA A 335 -27.61 -5.05 10.51
N ARG A 336 -27.11 -3.82 10.66
CA ARG A 336 -27.12 -2.82 9.58
C ARG A 336 -26.33 -3.28 8.36
N TYR A 337 -25.11 -3.78 8.56
CA TYR A 337 -24.33 -4.30 7.44
C TYR A 337 -25.04 -5.46 6.72
N LYS A 338 -25.80 -6.30 7.44
CA LYS A 338 -26.61 -7.35 6.82
C LYS A 338 -27.75 -6.79 5.96
N GLU A 339 -28.48 -5.80 6.46
CA GLU A 339 -29.67 -5.23 5.80
C GLU A 339 -29.32 -4.28 4.66
N GLU A 340 -28.32 -3.44 4.88
CA GLU A 340 -27.94 -2.33 4.01
C GLU A 340 -26.69 -2.62 3.20
N LEU A 341 -26.23 -3.88 3.20
CA LEU A 341 -24.93 -4.34 2.74
C LEU A 341 -24.38 -3.46 1.63
N PRO A 342 -23.47 -2.54 1.98
CA PRO A 342 -23.27 -1.35 1.20
C PRO A 342 -22.83 -1.76 -0.19
N LEU A 343 -23.72 -1.48 -1.14
CA LEU A 343 -23.47 -1.66 -2.55
C LEU A 343 -22.53 -0.52 -2.94
N TYR A 344 -21.25 -0.64 -2.58
CA TYR A 344 -20.31 0.49 -2.67
C TYR A 344 -20.37 1.12 -4.06
N ASP A 345 -20.70 2.42 -4.10
CA ASP A 345 -20.16 3.25 -5.16
C ASP A 345 -18.65 3.19 -4.96
N TRP A 346 -17.94 2.71 -5.97
CA TRP A 346 -16.63 2.06 -5.96
C TRP A 346 -15.45 2.88 -5.42
N ASN A 347 -15.66 3.81 -4.51
CA ASN A 347 -14.61 4.66 -3.97
C ASN A 347 -13.65 3.76 -3.19
N PHE A 348 -12.50 3.49 -3.79
CA PHE A 348 -11.55 2.51 -3.30
C PHE A 348 -11.13 2.80 -1.85
N SER A 349 -10.92 4.07 -1.49
CA SER A 349 -10.55 4.46 -0.12
C SER A 349 -11.70 4.25 0.86
N GLY A 350 -12.91 4.72 0.52
CA GLY A 350 -14.10 4.57 1.37
C GLY A 350 -14.51 3.11 1.58
N SER A 351 -14.48 2.31 0.51
CA SER A 351 -14.81 0.88 0.55
C SER A 351 -13.82 0.10 1.41
N ILE A 352 -12.51 0.35 1.33
CA ILE A 352 -11.52 -0.33 2.19
C ILE A 352 -11.76 -0.05 3.67
N SER A 353 -12.08 1.20 4.03
CA SER A 353 -12.35 1.56 5.43
C SER A 353 -13.52 0.74 5.98
N ALA A 354 -14.62 0.70 5.23
CA ALA A 354 -15.82 0.02 5.68
C ALA A 354 -15.70 -1.52 5.62
N LEU A 355 -14.98 -2.08 4.63
CA LEU A 355 -14.55 -3.49 4.62
C LEU A 355 -13.69 -3.86 5.84
N ASN A 356 -12.79 -2.95 6.27
CA ASN A 356 -12.07 -3.14 7.52
C ASN A 356 -13.00 -3.07 8.73
N GLY A 357 -14.01 -2.21 8.69
CA GLY A 357 -15.10 -2.14 9.67
C GLY A 357 -15.84 -3.48 9.81
N TRP A 358 -16.17 -4.14 8.71
CA TRP A 358 -16.79 -5.47 8.69
C TRP A 358 -15.95 -6.50 9.44
N ARG A 359 -14.65 -6.58 9.08
CA ARG A 359 -13.70 -7.49 9.73
C ARG A 359 -13.50 -7.14 11.21
N ALA A 360 -13.46 -5.86 11.56
CA ALA A 360 -13.35 -5.41 12.95
C ALA A 360 -14.58 -5.81 13.77
N SER A 361 -15.79 -5.68 13.22
CA SER A 361 -17.01 -6.12 13.90
C SER A 361 -17.05 -7.63 14.10
N ALA A 362 -16.61 -8.42 13.12
CA ALA A 362 -16.46 -9.87 13.28
C ALA A 362 -15.47 -10.24 14.39
N ARG A 363 -14.32 -9.55 14.47
CA ARG A 363 -13.35 -9.74 15.57
C ARG A 363 -13.97 -9.41 16.92
N ARG A 364 -14.69 -8.28 17.05
CA ARG A 364 -15.37 -7.91 18.30
C ARG A 364 -16.40 -8.96 18.73
N THR A 365 -17.19 -9.49 17.81
CA THR A 365 -18.15 -10.58 18.10
C THR A 365 -17.44 -11.85 18.53
N CYS A 366 -16.35 -12.22 17.86
CA CYS A 366 -15.57 -13.39 18.25
C CYS A 366 -14.93 -13.19 19.61
N SER A 367 -14.30 -12.03 19.87
CA SER A 367 -13.77 -11.68 21.20
C SER A 367 -14.83 -11.74 22.30
N ARG A 368 -16.09 -11.35 22.04
CA ARG A 368 -17.20 -11.56 23.00
C ARG A 368 -17.39 -13.04 23.31
N ALA A 369 -17.44 -13.89 22.29
CA ALA A 369 -17.60 -15.34 22.46
C ALA A 369 -16.44 -15.94 23.27
N GLU A 370 -15.21 -15.46 23.04
CA GLU A 370 -14.04 -15.91 23.80
C GLU A 370 -14.08 -15.48 25.27
N LEU A 371 -14.54 -14.26 25.56
CA LEU A 371 -14.74 -13.77 26.93
C LEU A 371 -15.86 -14.55 27.64
N LEU A 372 -16.93 -14.91 26.93
CA LEU A 372 -17.98 -15.78 27.46
C LEU A 372 -17.43 -17.16 27.83
N ALA A 373 -16.65 -17.77 26.95
CA ALA A 373 -15.99 -19.05 27.22
C ALA A 373 -15.03 -18.94 28.42
N TYR A 374 -14.22 -17.88 28.48
CA TYR A 374 -13.30 -17.63 29.59
C TYR A 374 -14.02 -17.52 30.95
N LEU A 375 -15.23 -16.98 30.96
CA LEU A 375 -16.08 -16.86 32.15
C LEU A 375 -16.91 -18.13 32.45
N GLY A 376 -16.68 -19.24 31.75
CA GLY A 376 -17.46 -20.48 31.92
C GLY A 376 -18.90 -20.39 31.39
N ARG A 377 -19.23 -19.37 30.60
CA ARG A 377 -20.56 -19.15 30.01
C ARG A 377 -20.67 -19.81 28.64
N GLU A 378 -20.29 -21.09 28.56
CA GLU A 378 -20.12 -21.82 27.29
C GLU A 378 -21.39 -21.87 26.43
N LYS A 379 -22.57 -21.95 27.07
CA LYS A 379 -23.87 -21.98 26.39
C LYS A 379 -24.17 -20.73 25.57
N GLU A 380 -23.48 -19.63 25.86
CA GLU A 380 -23.66 -18.33 25.18
C GLU A 380 -22.65 -18.09 24.05
N VAL A 381 -21.63 -18.94 23.93
CA VAL A 381 -20.55 -18.80 22.94
C VAL A 381 -21.09 -18.94 21.52
N LEU A 382 -21.80 -20.03 21.22
CA LEU A 382 -22.31 -20.28 19.88
C LEU A 382 -23.41 -19.26 19.49
N PRO A 383 -24.41 -18.94 20.35
CA PRO A 383 -25.36 -17.87 20.06
C PRO A 383 -24.72 -16.53 19.72
N ALA A 384 -23.64 -16.13 20.41
CA ALA A 384 -22.94 -14.89 20.09
C ALA A 384 -22.28 -14.95 18.69
N LEU A 385 -21.76 -16.10 18.28
CA LEU A 385 -21.14 -16.29 16.96
C LEU A 385 -22.18 -16.40 15.83
N GLU A 386 -23.38 -16.91 16.10
CA GLU A 386 -24.47 -16.99 15.13
C GLU A 386 -24.94 -15.62 14.62
N GLU A 387 -24.68 -14.54 15.37
CA GLU A 387 -24.94 -13.16 14.93
C GLU A 387 -24.23 -12.82 13.60
N LEU A 388 -23.10 -13.48 13.30
CA LEU A 388 -22.35 -13.27 12.05
C LEU A 388 -22.92 -14.03 10.86
N VAL A 389 -23.70 -15.10 11.05
CA VAL A 389 -24.19 -15.97 9.97
C VAL A 389 -25.03 -15.17 8.97
N GLY A 390 -25.96 -14.36 9.47
CA GLY A 390 -26.81 -13.53 8.62
C GLY A 390 -26.02 -12.52 7.79
N PHE A 391 -24.98 -11.94 8.39
CA PHE A 391 -24.11 -10.96 7.75
C PHE A 391 -23.22 -11.61 6.67
N GLU A 392 -22.59 -12.75 6.98
CA GLU A 392 -21.78 -13.49 6.02
C GLU A 392 -22.57 -13.96 4.80
N ASN A 393 -23.77 -14.52 5.02
CA ASN A 393 -24.65 -14.94 3.94
C ASN A 393 -25.02 -13.76 3.04
N ALA A 394 -25.22 -12.59 3.64
CA ALA A 394 -25.53 -11.38 2.90
C ALA A 394 -24.31 -10.92 2.08
N ILE A 395 -23.08 -11.00 2.61
CA ILE A 395 -21.86 -10.68 1.84
C ILE A 395 -21.69 -11.68 0.69
N GLU A 396 -21.79 -12.99 0.96
CA GLU A 396 -21.65 -14.05 -0.05
C GLU A 396 -22.64 -13.87 -1.21
N LYS A 397 -23.90 -13.54 -0.89
CA LYS A 397 -24.95 -13.29 -1.87
C LYS A 397 -24.67 -12.06 -2.74
N ASN A 398 -24.15 -10.99 -2.14
CA ASN A 398 -24.06 -9.66 -2.76
C ASN A 398 -22.66 -9.27 -3.26
N GLN A 399 -21.67 -10.15 -3.08
CA GLN A 399 -20.27 -9.93 -3.46
C GLN A 399 -20.10 -9.54 -4.93
N GLN A 400 -19.30 -8.49 -5.14
CA GLN A 400 -18.91 -7.94 -6.43
C GLN A 400 -17.42 -7.64 -6.55
N THR A 401 -16.69 -7.65 -5.44
CA THR A 401 -15.24 -7.39 -5.47
C THR A 401 -14.46 -8.56 -4.88
N LEU A 402 -13.25 -8.74 -5.39
CA LEU A 402 -12.24 -9.63 -4.84
C LEU A 402 -11.92 -9.25 -3.39
N TYR A 403 -11.97 -7.96 -3.05
CA TYR A 403 -11.75 -7.49 -1.68
C TYR A 403 -12.86 -7.96 -0.74
N GLU A 404 -14.12 -7.90 -1.17
CA GLU A 404 -15.24 -8.47 -0.42
C GLU A 404 -15.07 -9.99 -0.27
N SER A 405 -14.54 -10.70 -1.27
CA SER A 405 -14.17 -12.12 -1.14
C SER A 405 -13.08 -12.34 -0.10
N ILE A 406 -12.04 -11.51 -0.10
CA ILE A 406 -10.96 -11.58 0.88
C ILE A 406 -11.50 -11.33 2.30
N ILE A 407 -12.38 -10.35 2.45
CA ILE A 407 -12.93 -9.96 3.76
C ILE A 407 -13.92 -10.99 4.27
N LEU A 408 -14.83 -11.50 3.44
CA LEU A 408 -15.73 -12.60 3.79
C LEU A 408 -14.94 -13.81 4.29
N ARG A 409 -13.85 -14.17 3.60
CA ARG A 409 -12.97 -15.26 4.05
C ARG A 409 -12.32 -14.98 5.39
N ALA A 410 -11.85 -13.76 5.59
CA ALA A 410 -11.28 -13.38 6.88
C ALA A 410 -12.32 -13.54 7.99
N ILE A 411 -13.57 -13.12 7.75
CA ILE A 411 -14.68 -13.28 8.70
C ILE A 411 -14.97 -14.77 8.95
N TRP A 412 -15.10 -15.59 7.91
CA TRP A 412 -15.26 -17.05 8.04
C TRP A 412 -14.14 -17.68 8.84
N PHE A 413 -12.89 -17.32 8.56
CA PHE A 413 -11.73 -17.83 9.27
C PHE A 413 -11.78 -17.45 10.75
N ILE A 414 -11.99 -16.16 11.05
CA ILE A 414 -12.07 -15.66 12.43
C ILE A 414 -13.17 -16.40 13.19
N ARG A 415 -14.40 -16.45 12.64
CA ARG A 415 -15.53 -17.13 13.28
C ARG A 415 -15.26 -18.63 13.48
N SER A 416 -14.82 -19.32 12.43
CA SER A 416 -14.61 -20.77 12.47
C SER A 416 -13.53 -21.15 13.48
N VAL A 417 -12.42 -20.41 13.53
CA VAL A 417 -11.38 -20.61 14.54
C VAL A 417 -11.95 -20.44 15.94
N THR A 418 -12.77 -19.40 16.18
CA THR A 418 -13.41 -19.20 17.49
C THR A 418 -14.39 -20.32 17.83
N ILE A 419 -15.19 -20.81 16.88
CA ILE A 419 -16.07 -21.99 17.07
C ILE A 419 -15.24 -23.23 17.47
N ILE A 420 -14.16 -23.50 16.76
CA ILE A 420 -13.31 -24.68 17.01
C ILE A 420 -12.65 -24.59 18.39
N GLN A 421 -12.12 -23.42 18.73
CA GLN A 421 -11.39 -23.20 19.97
C GLN A 421 -12.29 -23.13 21.20
N PHE A 422 -13.44 -22.49 21.11
CA PHE A 422 -14.25 -22.12 22.28
C PHE A 422 -15.65 -22.71 22.30
N GLY A 423 -16.09 -23.33 21.19
CA GLY A 423 -17.40 -23.96 21.14
C GLY A 423 -17.52 -25.12 22.14
N PRO A 424 -18.67 -25.27 22.82
CA PRO A 424 -18.93 -26.33 23.79
C PRO A 424 -18.87 -27.73 23.15
N LEU A 425 -18.54 -28.74 23.94
CA LEU A 425 -18.28 -30.11 23.47
C LEU A 425 -19.32 -31.14 23.92
N SER A 426 -20.40 -30.73 24.58
CA SER A 426 -21.45 -31.67 24.98
C SER A 426 -22.26 -32.18 23.77
N PRO A 427 -22.88 -33.37 23.86
CA PRO A 427 -23.62 -33.99 22.75
C PRO A 427 -24.73 -33.12 22.15
N GLU A 428 -25.37 -32.26 22.96
CA GLU A 428 -26.44 -31.36 22.51
C GLU A 428 -26.00 -30.39 21.40
N TYR A 429 -24.70 -30.09 21.27
CA TYR A 429 -24.15 -29.21 20.24
C TYR A 429 -23.70 -29.93 18.96
N ALA A 430 -23.79 -31.26 18.89
CA ALA A 430 -23.39 -32.02 17.69
C ALA A 430 -24.13 -31.53 16.43
N SER A 431 -25.43 -31.24 16.56
CA SER A 431 -26.26 -30.73 15.46
C SER A 431 -25.79 -29.37 14.93
N PHE A 432 -25.28 -28.50 15.81
CA PHE A 432 -24.71 -27.21 15.42
C PHE A 432 -23.44 -27.41 14.58
N TYR A 433 -22.49 -28.22 15.04
CA TYR A 433 -21.25 -28.47 14.29
C TYR A 433 -21.51 -29.13 12.94
N ARG A 434 -22.49 -30.04 12.86
CA ARG A 434 -22.94 -30.61 11.59
C ARG A 434 -23.49 -29.54 10.65
N LYS A 435 -24.36 -28.66 11.13
CA LYS A 435 -24.93 -27.56 10.35
C LYS A 435 -23.85 -26.58 9.86
N GLU A 436 -22.89 -26.24 10.70
CA GLU A 436 -21.75 -25.39 10.32
C GLU A 436 -20.87 -26.07 9.28
N LEU A 437 -20.59 -27.36 9.43
CA LEU A 437 -19.85 -28.17 8.47
C LEU A 437 -20.59 -28.21 7.12
N ASP A 438 -21.89 -28.46 7.11
CA ASP A 438 -22.72 -28.47 5.90
C ASP A 438 -22.73 -27.09 5.22
N THR A 439 -22.82 -26.01 6.01
CA THR A 439 -22.77 -24.63 5.50
C THR A 439 -21.43 -24.36 4.83
N LEU A 440 -20.32 -24.72 5.48
CA LEU A 440 -18.98 -24.57 4.95
C LEU A 440 -18.78 -25.40 3.68
N LEU A 441 -19.23 -26.65 3.65
CA LEU A 441 -19.09 -27.52 2.47
C LEU A 441 -19.86 -26.94 1.27
N ASN A 442 -21.06 -26.40 1.51
CA ASN A 442 -21.92 -25.84 0.46
C ASN A 442 -21.57 -24.41 0.04
N SER A 443 -20.75 -23.69 0.82
CA SER A 443 -20.35 -22.32 0.49
C SER A 443 -19.58 -22.27 -0.84
N ARG A 444 -19.83 -21.26 -1.67
CA ARG A 444 -19.16 -21.16 -2.98
C ARG A 444 -18.12 -20.06 -2.98
N ILE A 445 -16.98 -20.35 -3.60
CA ILE A 445 -15.98 -19.32 -3.87
C ILE A 445 -16.49 -18.51 -5.05
N ARG A 446 -16.94 -17.29 -4.80
CA ARG A 446 -17.17 -16.33 -5.88
C ARG A 446 -15.88 -15.53 -6.06
N ILE A 447 -15.35 -15.57 -7.28
CA ILE A 447 -14.37 -14.57 -7.73
C ILE A 447 -15.12 -13.65 -8.67
N PRO A 448 -15.54 -12.48 -8.22
CA PRO A 448 -16.21 -11.55 -9.09
C PRO A 448 -15.24 -11.01 -10.14
N ASN A 449 -15.74 -10.73 -11.34
CA ASN A 449 -14.94 -10.06 -12.35
C ASN A 449 -14.79 -8.58 -11.96
N GLU A 450 -13.55 -8.13 -11.83
CA GLU A 450 -13.19 -6.77 -11.41
C GLU A 450 -13.12 -5.77 -12.58
N ALA A 451 -13.24 -6.20 -13.85
CA ALA A 451 -13.18 -5.29 -15.00
C ALA A 451 -14.24 -4.18 -14.94
N PRO A 452 -15.49 -4.45 -14.51
CA PRO A 452 -16.48 -3.41 -14.23
C PRO A 452 -16.06 -2.37 -13.20
N ARG A 453 -15.32 -2.78 -12.16
CA ARG A 453 -14.76 -1.83 -11.18
C ARG A 453 -13.81 -0.87 -11.86
N TYR A 454 -12.84 -1.42 -12.59
CA TYR A 454 -11.81 -0.64 -13.25
C TYR A 454 -12.41 0.32 -14.29
N ALA A 455 -13.41 -0.10 -15.04
CA ALA A 455 -14.15 0.78 -15.95
C ALA A 455 -14.77 1.98 -15.21
N ARG A 456 -15.38 1.76 -14.04
CA ARG A 456 -15.92 2.86 -13.21
C ARG A 456 -14.85 3.79 -12.67
N GLU A 457 -13.70 3.26 -12.27
CA GLU A 457 -12.58 4.10 -11.85
C GLU A 457 -12.08 4.98 -13.00
N ILE A 458 -12.05 4.47 -14.23
CA ILE A 458 -11.75 5.28 -15.42
C ILE A 458 -12.81 6.38 -15.61
N GLU A 459 -14.10 6.05 -15.53
CA GLU A 459 -15.18 7.05 -15.65
C GLU A 459 -15.06 8.16 -14.61
N ARG A 460 -14.68 7.82 -13.36
CA ARG A 460 -14.48 8.80 -12.30
C ARG A 460 -13.27 9.68 -12.53
N VAL A 461 -12.17 9.09 -12.99
CA VAL A 461 -10.98 9.81 -13.43
C VAL A 461 -11.35 10.79 -14.56
N PHE A 462 -12.20 10.37 -15.49
CA PHE A 462 -12.67 11.19 -16.62
C PHE A 462 -13.61 12.32 -16.21
N ARG A 463 -14.50 12.08 -15.26
CA ARG A 463 -15.43 13.09 -14.73
C ARG A 463 -14.74 14.13 -13.84
N LEU A 464 -13.47 13.92 -13.48
CA LEU A 464 -12.77 14.71 -12.47
C LEU A 464 -13.65 14.92 -11.22
N CYS A 465 -14.38 13.86 -10.81
CA CYS A 465 -15.49 13.93 -9.85
C CYS A 465 -15.19 14.86 -8.66
N PRO A 466 -16.16 15.67 -8.20
CA PRO A 466 -15.92 16.74 -7.24
C PRO A 466 -15.21 16.23 -5.97
N TYR A 467 -14.31 17.10 -5.48
CA TYR A 467 -13.47 16.95 -4.30
C TYR A 467 -14.21 16.36 -3.09
N ASN A 468 -13.76 15.22 -2.57
CA ASN A 468 -13.93 14.94 -1.14
C ASN A 468 -12.82 15.72 -0.41
N PRO A 469 -13.17 16.74 0.40
CA PRO A 469 -12.20 17.54 1.13
C PRO A 469 -11.25 16.76 2.01
N GLU A 470 -11.71 15.64 2.53
CA GLU A 470 -10.98 14.80 3.48
C GLU A 470 -9.87 13.99 2.82
N SER A 471 -9.95 13.78 1.51
CA SER A 471 -8.94 13.00 0.78
C SER A 471 -7.59 13.72 0.65
N GLY A 472 -7.52 15.02 0.95
CA GLY A 472 -6.31 15.84 0.80
C GLY A 472 -5.82 15.98 -0.65
N ASN A 473 -6.49 15.36 -1.63
CA ASN A 473 -6.08 15.37 -3.02
C ASN A 473 -6.66 16.59 -3.74
N SER A 474 -5.80 17.60 -3.90
CA SER A 474 -6.11 18.80 -4.68
C SER A 474 -6.59 18.44 -6.10
N LEU A 475 -7.47 19.28 -6.66
CA LEU A 475 -7.89 19.15 -8.07
C LEU A 475 -6.67 19.08 -9.00
N TYR A 476 -5.64 19.85 -8.70
CA TYR A 476 -4.37 19.86 -9.43
C TYR A 476 -3.70 18.48 -9.50
N ASN A 477 -3.59 17.76 -8.36
CA ASN A 477 -2.99 16.43 -8.35
C ASN A 477 -3.79 15.41 -9.17
N ARG A 478 -5.11 15.55 -9.23
CA ARG A 478 -5.99 14.69 -10.05
C ARG A 478 -5.85 14.97 -11.53
N ILE A 479 -5.79 16.24 -11.92
CA ILE A 479 -5.48 16.62 -13.30
C ILE A 479 -4.11 16.04 -13.67
N LEU A 480 -3.07 16.26 -12.87
CA LEU A 480 -1.74 15.73 -13.16
C LEU A 480 -1.70 14.21 -13.34
N SER A 481 -2.29 13.47 -12.41
CA SER A 481 -2.26 12.00 -12.38
C SER A 481 -3.31 11.34 -13.28
N PHE A 482 -4.16 12.12 -13.96
CA PHE A 482 -5.23 11.63 -14.83
C PHE A 482 -4.74 10.61 -15.88
N PRO A 483 -3.73 10.91 -16.72
CA PRO A 483 -3.36 10.00 -17.82
C PRO A 483 -2.85 8.67 -17.28
N PHE A 484 -2.05 8.77 -16.23
CA PHE A 484 -1.48 7.64 -15.53
C PHE A 484 -2.55 6.73 -14.93
N SER A 485 -3.51 7.29 -14.20
CA SER A 485 -4.56 6.54 -13.52
C SER A 485 -5.46 5.81 -14.52
N ALA A 486 -5.89 6.51 -15.57
CA ALA A 486 -6.72 5.93 -16.62
C ALA A 486 -6.02 4.78 -17.35
N ILE A 487 -4.72 4.89 -17.64
CA ILE A 487 -3.94 3.82 -18.26
C ILE A 487 -3.81 2.60 -17.34
N ILE A 488 -3.53 2.80 -16.04
CA ILE A 488 -3.45 1.70 -15.08
C ILE A 488 -4.76 0.93 -15.02
N PHE A 489 -5.87 1.65 -14.82
CA PHE A 489 -7.18 1.02 -14.70
C PHE A 489 -7.62 0.38 -16.02
N GLY A 490 -7.38 1.02 -17.15
CA GLY A 490 -7.65 0.42 -18.47
C GLY A 490 -6.89 -0.89 -18.67
N ARG A 491 -5.61 -0.92 -18.29
CA ARG A 491 -4.75 -2.10 -18.44
C ARG A 491 -5.24 -3.24 -17.56
N ASP A 492 -5.58 -2.93 -16.31
CA ASP A 492 -6.10 -3.93 -15.38
C ASP A 492 -7.46 -4.47 -15.84
N ALA A 493 -8.35 -3.61 -16.36
CA ALA A 493 -9.60 -4.03 -16.97
C ALA A 493 -9.36 -4.99 -18.15
N PHE A 494 -8.53 -4.62 -19.11
CA PHE A 494 -8.24 -5.47 -20.27
C PHE A 494 -7.59 -6.80 -19.89
N ALA A 495 -6.68 -6.81 -18.91
CA ALA A 495 -6.08 -8.03 -18.41
C ALA A 495 -7.12 -8.99 -17.84
N LEU A 496 -8.07 -8.48 -17.05
CA LEU A 496 -9.16 -9.28 -16.50
C LEU A 496 -10.12 -9.80 -17.58
N MET A 497 -10.45 -8.97 -18.56
CA MET A 497 -11.31 -9.37 -19.68
C MET A 497 -10.64 -10.46 -20.53
N LYS A 498 -9.34 -10.30 -20.82
CA LYS A 498 -8.54 -11.29 -21.55
C LYS A 498 -8.50 -12.66 -20.86
N HIS A 499 -8.58 -12.69 -19.54
CA HIS A 499 -8.49 -13.91 -18.75
C HIS A 499 -9.82 -14.30 -18.09
N LYS A 500 -10.96 -13.84 -18.62
CA LYS A 500 -12.30 -14.11 -18.10
C LYS A 500 -12.55 -15.60 -17.86
N GLU A 501 -12.33 -16.43 -18.88
CA GLU A 501 -12.62 -17.87 -18.83
C GLU A 501 -11.79 -18.57 -17.75
N GLU A 502 -10.52 -18.20 -17.61
CA GLU A 502 -9.63 -18.77 -16.59
C GLU A 502 -10.09 -18.37 -15.18
N ILE A 503 -10.51 -17.11 -14.98
CA ILE A 503 -11.04 -16.64 -13.70
C ILE A 503 -12.35 -17.35 -13.35
N GLU A 504 -13.25 -17.51 -14.32
CA GLU A 504 -14.50 -18.27 -14.16
C GLU A 504 -14.22 -19.76 -13.88
N ARG A 505 -13.22 -20.34 -14.53
CA ARG A 505 -12.76 -21.71 -14.26
C ARG A 505 -12.24 -21.84 -12.82
N LEU A 506 -11.39 -20.92 -12.37
CA LEU A 506 -10.87 -20.89 -11.00
C LEU A 506 -12.01 -20.76 -9.97
N ALA A 507 -13.04 -19.95 -10.24
CA ALA A 507 -14.18 -19.79 -9.35
C ALA A 507 -15.04 -21.06 -9.23
N ASN A 508 -15.10 -21.89 -10.28
CA ASN A 508 -15.94 -23.08 -10.33
C ASN A 508 -15.22 -24.38 -9.91
N GLN A 509 -13.89 -24.39 -9.86
CA GLN A 509 -13.11 -25.59 -9.55
C GLN A 509 -12.47 -25.51 -8.16
N SER A 510 -12.30 -26.66 -7.51
CA SER A 510 -11.37 -26.76 -6.38
C SER A 510 -9.96 -26.51 -6.91
N VAL A 511 -9.42 -25.32 -6.66
CA VAL A 511 -8.08 -24.95 -7.11
C VAL A 511 -7.07 -25.80 -6.35
N ILE A 512 -6.42 -26.72 -7.08
CA ILE A 512 -5.28 -27.49 -6.60
C ILE A 512 -4.02 -26.98 -7.31
N GLY A 513 -2.94 -26.78 -6.55
CA GLY A 513 -1.63 -26.42 -7.08
C GLY A 513 -0.94 -25.32 -6.28
N LYS A 514 0.38 -25.27 -6.38
CA LYS A 514 1.19 -24.19 -5.83
C LYS A 514 1.01 -22.92 -6.65
N THR A 515 1.01 -21.78 -5.97
CA THR A 515 1.17 -20.49 -6.66
C THR A 515 2.60 -20.39 -7.16
N GLU A 516 2.78 -19.92 -8.39
CA GLU A 516 4.12 -19.66 -8.91
C GLU A 516 4.66 -18.46 -8.12
N THR A 517 5.56 -18.73 -7.19
CA THR A 517 6.07 -17.80 -6.17
C THR A 517 6.97 -16.69 -6.73
N ASP A 518 6.91 -16.37 -8.02
CA ASP A 518 7.56 -15.15 -8.52
C ASP A 518 6.73 -13.94 -8.04
N SER A 519 6.91 -13.58 -6.76
CA SER A 519 6.28 -12.48 -6.03
C SER A 519 6.45 -11.12 -6.71
N SER A 520 7.27 -11.05 -7.75
CA SER A 520 7.44 -9.88 -8.61
C SER A 520 6.38 -9.75 -9.72
N ARG A 521 5.48 -10.73 -9.91
CA ARG A 521 4.55 -10.82 -11.06
C ARG A 521 3.11 -11.20 -10.69
N THR A 522 2.40 -10.35 -9.96
CA THR A 522 0.96 -10.60 -9.72
C THR A 522 0.13 -10.12 -10.90
N THR A 523 -0.22 -11.04 -11.80
CA THR A 523 -1.30 -10.80 -12.77
C THR A 523 -2.65 -10.82 -12.06
N ALA A 524 -3.70 -10.27 -12.67
CA ALA A 524 -5.04 -10.32 -12.09
C ALA A 524 -5.55 -11.78 -11.92
N VAL A 525 -5.09 -12.69 -12.80
CA VAL A 525 -5.33 -14.13 -12.67
C VAL A 525 -4.63 -14.70 -11.45
N GLU A 526 -3.40 -14.29 -11.17
CA GLU A 526 -2.68 -14.77 -10.00
C GLU A 526 -3.32 -14.26 -8.70
N GLU A 527 -3.82 -13.02 -8.66
CA GLU A 527 -4.59 -12.50 -7.53
C GLU A 527 -5.88 -13.31 -7.29
N ALA A 528 -6.58 -13.67 -8.37
CA ALA A 528 -7.76 -14.55 -8.33
C ALA A 528 -7.38 -15.98 -7.88
N ARG A 529 -6.30 -16.55 -8.39
CA ARG A 529 -5.79 -17.87 -8.02
C ARG A 529 -5.37 -17.92 -6.55
N MET A 530 -4.57 -16.96 -6.08
CA MET A 530 -4.19 -16.82 -4.67
C MET A 530 -5.43 -16.73 -3.78
N THR A 531 -6.41 -15.93 -4.18
CA THR A 531 -7.71 -15.82 -3.52
C THR A 531 -8.40 -17.18 -3.42
N CYS A 532 -8.55 -17.91 -4.53
CA CYS A 532 -9.14 -19.24 -4.55
C CYS A 532 -8.39 -20.21 -3.65
N LEU A 533 -7.06 -20.25 -3.77
CA LEU A 533 -6.20 -21.15 -3.01
C LEU A 533 -6.29 -20.87 -1.51
N HIS A 534 -6.26 -19.61 -1.09
CA HIS A 534 -6.52 -19.22 0.31
C HIS A 534 -7.89 -19.68 0.80
N THR A 535 -8.92 -19.56 -0.03
CA THR A 535 -10.25 -20.08 0.32
C THR A 535 -10.23 -21.59 0.47
N ALA A 536 -9.63 -22.30 -0.49
CA ALA A 536 -9.51 -23.75 -0.47
C ALA A 536 -8.75 -24.22 0.78
N TYR A 537 -7.68 -23.51 1.16
CA TYR A 537 -6.93 -23.79 2.38
C TYR A 537 -7.82 -23.66 3.61
N THR A 538 -8.50 -22.52 3.75
CA THR A 538 -9.42 -22.28 4.86
C THR A 538 -10.53 -23.32 4.90
N LYS A 539 -11.18 -23.63 3.77
CA LYS A 539 -12.23 -24.64 3.72
C LYS A 539 -11.71 -26.01 4.14
N SER A 540 -10.59 -26.46 3.58
CA SER A 540 -10.00 -27.78 3.86
C SER A 540 -9.72 -27.99 5.35
N ILE A 541 -8.99 -27.05 5.97
CA ILE A 541 -8.62 -27.17 7.38
C ILE A 541 -9.83 -27.02 8.32
N MET A 542 -10.79 -26.13 7.99
CA MET A 542 -11.98 -25.92 8.82
C MET A 542 -12.97 -27.08 8.70
N THR A 543 -13.09 -27.71 7.54
CA THR A 543 -13.89 -28.93 7.34
C THR A 543 -13.41 -30.04 8.26
N ALA A 544 -12.10 -30.31 8.31
CA ALA A 544 -11.54 -31.30 9.23
C ALA A 544 -11.77 -30.91 10.70
N ALA A 545 -11.53 -29.65 11.06
CA ALA A 545 -11.67 -29.19 12.44
C ALA A 545 -13.12 -29.23 12.95
N LEU A 546 -14.10 -28.82 12.13
CA LEU A 546 -15.52 -28.92 12.49
C LEU A 546 -15.98 -30.38 12.60
N ALA A 547 -15.51 -31.26 11.71
CA ALA A 547 -15.79 -32.69 11.81
C ALA A 547 -15.19 -33.31 13.08
N LEU A 548 -13.99 -32.90 13.50
CA LEU A 548 -13.40 -33.31 14.78
C LEU A 548 -14.24 -32.85 15.98
N LYS A 549 -14.75 -31.59 15.96
CA LYS A 549 -15.65 -31.09 17.01
C LYS A 549 -16.95 -31.87 17.06
N TRP A 550 -17.56 -32.14 15.90
CA TRP A 550 -18.76 -32.97 15.82
C TRP A 550 -18.50 -34.40 16.34
N TYR A 551 -17.40 -35.04 15.93
CA TYR A 551 -16.98 -36.34 16.43
C TYR A 551 -16.83 -36.35 17.96
N ARG A 552 -16.19 -35.32 18.53
CA ARG A 552 -16.01 -35.20 19.99
C ARG A 552 -17.33 -35.07 20.73
N CYS A 553 -18.29 -34.33 20.20
CA CYS A 553 -19.63 -34.22 20.78
C CYS A 553 -20.36 -35.57 20.82
N GLU A 554 -20.24 -36.38 19.77
CA GLU A 554 -20.95 -37.66 19.67
C GLU A 554 -20.25 -38.80 20.43
N LYS A 555 -18.93 -38.89 20.34
CA LYS A 555 -18.14 -40.01 20.88
C LYS A 555 -17.51 -39.71 22.25
N GLY A 556 -17.53 -38.46 22.70
CA GLY A 556 -16.94 -38.03 23.97
C GLY A 556 -15.41 -37.97 23.98
N HIS A 557 -14.72 -38.34 22.90
CA HIS A 557 -13.29 -38.15 22.70
C HIS A 557 -12.96 -37.72 21.26
N TYR A 558 -11.78 -37.15 20.99
CA TYR A 558 -11.32 -36.94 19.60
C TYR A 558 -10.80 -38.27 19.04
N PRO A 559 -10.82 -38.47 17.71
CA PRO A 559 -10.34 -39.71 17.12
C PRO A 559 -8.81 -39.84 17.26
N LYS A 560 -8.27 -41.06 17.19
CA LYS A 560 -6.82 -41.27 17.20
C LYS A 560 -6.20 -40.88 15.86
N THR A 561 -6.97 -41.02 14.79
CA THR A 561 -6.56 -40.72 13.42
C THR A 561 -7.66 -39.99 12.65
N LEU A 562 -7.32 -39.20 11.63
CA LEU A 562 -8.34 -38.52 10.83
C LEU A 562 -9.27 -39.49 10.10
N GLN A 563 -8.81 -40.71 9.77
CA GLN A 563 -9.57 -41.72 9.03
C GLN A 563 -10.88 -42.11 9.74
N GLU A 564 -10.93 -42.03 11.08
CA GLU A 564 -12.14 -42.31 11.86
C GLU A 564 -13.27 -41.30 11.61
N LEU A 565 -13.00 -40.14 11.01
CA LEU A 565 -14.03 -39.20 10.58
C LEU A 565 -14.83 -39.72 9.37
N THR A 566 -14.30 -40.71 8.65
CA THR A 566 -14.95 -41.28 7.45
C THR A 566 -15.51 -42.67 7.73
N PRO A 567 -16.68 -43.05 7.15
CA PRO A 567 -17.55 -42.23 6.32
C PRO A 567 -18.61 -41.44 7.11
N GLU A 568 -18.70 -41.61 8.43
CA GLU A 568 -19.82 -41.13 9.27
C GLU A 568 -19.91 -39.58 9.32
N PHE A 569 -18.78 -38.90 9.55
CA PHE A 569 -18.73 -37.44 9.72
C PHE A 569 -18.33 -36.70 8.44
N LEU A 570 -17.52 -37.37 7.59
CA LEU A 570 -17.05 -36.86 6.32
C LEU A 570 -17.15 -37.96 5.25
N LYS A 571 -17.55 -37.58 4.03
CA LYS A 571 -17.53 -38.49 2.87
C LYS A 571 -16.10 -38.87 2.47
N GLN A 572 -15.19 -37.91 2.55
CA GLN A 572 -13.76 -38.05 2.26
C GLN A 572 -12.96 -37.07 3.12
N LEU A 573 -11.71 -37.41 3.42
CA LEU A 573 -10.84 -36.49 4.15
C LEU A 573 -10.44 -35.31 3.27
N PRO A 574 -10.47 -34.08 3.80
CA PRO A 574 -9.92 -32.93 3.09
C PRO A 574 -8.40 -33.06 2.99
N VAL A 575 -7.84 -32.55 1.89
CA VAL A 575 -6.41 -32.55 1.59
C VAL A 575 -5.89 -31.13 1.48
N ASP A 576 -4.58 -30.95 1.52
CA ASP A 576 -3.89 -29.69 1.23
C ASP A 576 -4.13 -29.30 -0.25
N PRO A 577 -4.82 -28.19 -0.53
CA PRO A 577 -5.00 -27.67 -1.88
C PRO A 577 -3.70 -27.41 -2.66
N ALA A 578 -2.55 -27.20 -2.03
CA ALA A 578 -1.32 -26.87 -2.77
C ALA A 578 -0.77 -28.06 -3.57
N ASP A 579 -0.80 -29.24 -2.95
CA ASP A 579 -0.09 -30.44 -3.42
C ASP A 579 -0.90 -31.74 -3.25
N GLY A 580 -2.11 -31.65 -2.69
CA GLY A 580 -2.96 -32.80 -2.41
C GLY A 580 -2.52 -33.63 -1.22
N ALA A 581 -1.53 -33.18 -0.44
CA ALA A 581 -1.04 -33.91 0.72
C ALA A 581 -2.13 -34.03 1.80
N PRO A 582 -2.15 -35.12 2.59
CA PRO A 582 -3.05 -35.22 3.73
C PRO A 582 -2.74 -34.14 4.77
N LEU A 583 -3.78 -33.68 5.49
CA LEU A 583 -3.60 -32.79 6.63
C LEU A 583 -2.81 -33.48 7.74
N VAL A 584 -1.98 -32.72 8.46
CA VAL A 584 -1.23 -33.24 9.60
C VAL A 584 -2.09 -33.09 10.84
N TYR A 585 -2.42 -34.21 11.48
CA TYR A 585 -3.20 -34.29 12.70
C TYR A 585 -2.36 -34.84 13.85
N GLU A 586 -2.41 -34.17 14.99
CA GLU A 586 -1.79 -34.63 16.23
C GLU A 586 -2.78 -34.48 17.38
N LEU A 587 -3.07 -35.58 18.06
CA LEU A 587 -3.78 -35.57 19.34
C LEU A 587 -2.75 -35.25 20.44
N LEU A 588 -3.01 -34.19 21.19
CA LEU A 588 -2.11 -33.72 22.24
C LEU A 588 -2.40 -34.43 23.58
N PRO A 589 -1.43 -34.46 24.53
CA PRO A 589 -1.59 -35.17 25.81
C PRO A 589 -2.75 -34.66 26.67
N ASP A 590 -3.12 -33.40 26.52
CA ASP A 590 -4.25 -32.73 27.19
C ASP A 590 -5.62 -33.09 26.60
N GLY A 591 -5.62 -33.95 25.60
CA GLY A 591 -6.81 -34.37 24.86
C GLY A 591 -7.24 -33.36 23.81
N SER A 592 -6.53 -32.24 23.58
CA SER A 592 -6.79 -31.33 22.46
C SER A 592 -6.17 -31.86 21.16
N PHE A 593 -6.37 -31.15 20.05
CA PHE A 593 -5.79 -31.53 18.76
C PHE A 593 -5.06 -30.35 18.10
N ARG A 594 -4.05 -30.69 17.31
CA ARG A 594 -3.41 -29.81 16.33
C ARG A 594 -3.73 -30.29 14.93
N LEU A 595 -4.12 -29.36 14.07
CA LEU A 595 -4.24 -29.53 12.63
C LEU A 595 -3.30 -28.54 11.93
N ASP A 596 -2.42 -29.07 11.10
CA ASP A 596 -1.52 -28.28 10.27
C ASP A 596 -1.69 -28.61 8.79
N MET A 597 -1.45 -27.58 7.97
CA MET A 597 -1.40 -27.68 6.52
C MET A 597 0.06 -27.62 6.04
N PRO A 598 0.64 -28.71 5.48
CA PRO A 598 2.05 -28.80 5.14
C PRO A 598 2.57 -27.63 4.28
N SER A 599 1.78 -27.20 3.29
CA SER A 599 2.17 -26.15 2.35
C SER A 599 2.10 -24.73 2.92
N SER A 600 1.36 -24.53 4.01
CA SER A 600 1.08 -23.22 4.58
C SER A 600 1.62 -23.09 5.99
N LYS A 601 2.80 -22.48 6.12
CA LYS A 601 3.45 -22.23 7.42
C LYS A 601 2.59 -21.42 8.41
N HIS A 602 1.62 -20.67 7.89
CA HIS A 602 0.79 -19.74 8.67
C HIS A 602 -0.61 -20.29 9.02
N LEU A 603 -1.04 -21.40 8.42
CA LEU A 603 -2.35 -22.00 8.72
C LEU A 603 -2.18 -23.19 9.65
N LYS A 604 -2.18 -22.89 10.94
CA LYS A 604 -2.16 -23.86 12.03
C LYS A 604 -3.39 -23.66 12.90
N ILE A 605 -4.19 -24.71 13.06
CA ILE A 605 -5.32 -24.70 14.00
C ILE A 605 -4.96 -25.59 15.17
N LYS A 606 -5.15 -25.06 16.37
CA LYS A 606 -5.17 -25.86 17.58
C LYS A 606 -6.58 -25.77 18.16
N SER A 607 -7.21 -26.90 18.46
CA SER A 607 -8.35 -26.88 19.37
C SER A 607 -7.85 -26.66 20.78
N ARG A 608 -8.72 -26.18 21.65
CA ARG A 608 -8.40 -25.85 23.03
C ARG A 608 -9.13 -26.81 23.95
N LEU A 609 -8.41 -27.35 24.94
CA LEU A 609 -8.96 -27.97 26.14
C LEU A 609 -8.38 -27.32 27.40
N GLU A 610 -7.11 -26.91 27.36
CA GLU A 610 -6.45 -26.25 28.49
C GLU A 610 -6.80 -24.76 28.58
N PHE A 611 -7.10 -24.30 29.80
CA PHE A 611 -7.18 -22.92 30.33
C PHE A 611 -8.36 -22.71 31.32
N LEU A 612 -9.12 -23.75 31.63
CA LEU A 612 -10.04 -23.76 32.77
C LEU A 612 -9.41 -24.35 34.06
N GLU A 613 -8.09 -24.52 34.09
CA GLU A 613 -7.31 -24.75 35.33
C GLU A 613 -6.40 -23.56 35.65
#